data_AF-A0A6B1G1C5-F1
#
_entry.id   AF-A0A6B1G1C5-F1
#
_cell.length_a   1.000
_cell.length_b   1.000
_cell.length_c   1.000
_cell.angle_alpha   90.00
_cell.angle_beta   90.00
_cell.angle_gamma   90.00
#
_symmetry.space_group_name_H-M   'P 1'
#
loop_
_entity.id
_entity.type
_entity.pdbx_description
1 polymer ?
#
loop_
_entity_poly.entity_id
_entity_poly.type
_entity_poly.pdbx_seq_one_letter_code
_entity_poly.pdbx_strand_id
1 'polypeptide(L)'
;MQSFGTSARVGYDSSAFYDRKIYAEPEEVEDGSSEENAVPELNRLYAHSSSSMHELPDNSVHLMVTSPPYNVGKDYDEDMSVEEYRRFLTEVWEETYRVLVHGGRACINVANVGRRPYLPLSAFITADMIDVGFLMRGQIIWNKQASAGSSCAWGSWRSPSNPVLRDVHEYILVFSKGDFARQKPECEQKQATIGRDNFLEWTKSVWEFAAESA
;
A
#
# COMPACT_ATOMS: atom_id res chain seq x y z
N MET A 1 8.02 48.95 -2.41
CA MET A 1 8.40 47.63 -2.94
C MET A 1 7.47 46.60 -2.33
N GLN A 2 6.52 46.08 -3.11
CA GLN A 2 5.65 44.97 -2.68
C GLN A 2 6.38 43.65 -2.92
N SER A 3 6.38 42.78 -1.91
CA SER A 3 6.97 41.46 -1.96
C SER A 3 6.18 40.54 -2.89
N PHE A 4 6.90 39.80 -3.74
CA PHE A 4 6.36 38.78 -4.63
C PHE A 4 5.62 37.67 -3.86
N GLY A 5 4.30 37.59 -4.10
CA GLY A 5 3.58 36.36 -4.46
C GLY A 5 3.55 35.18 -3.49
N THR A 6 2.58 35.18 -2.58
CA THR A 6 1.78 33.98 -2.29
C THR A 6 0.32 34.37 -2.37
N SER A 7 -0.39 33.93 -3.41
CA SER A 7 -1.85 34.04 -3.45
C SER A 7 -2.40 33.33 -2.21
N ALA A 8 -3.24 34.01 -1.42
CA ALA A 8 -3.87 33.43 -0.25
C ALA A 8 -4.53 32.10 -0.62
N ARG A 9 -4.31 31.05 0.18
CA ARG A 9 -4.98 29.76 -0.01
C ARG A 9 -6.49 29.97 0.16
N VAL A 10 -7.24 29.86 -0.92
CA VAL A 10 -8.70 29.87 -0.89
C VAL A 10 -9.16 28.42 -0.67
N GLY A 11 -9.77 28.15 0.47
CA GLY A 11 -10.45 26.89 0.71
C GLY A 11 -11.83 26.90 0.04
N TYR A 12 -12.12 25.89 -0.76
CA TYR A 12 -13.45 25.67 -1.34
C TYR A 12 -14.16 24.57 -0.53
N ASP A 13 -15.46 24.74 -0.30
CA ASP A 13 -16.30 23.68 0.30
C ASP A 13 -16.46 22.52 -0.70
N SER A 14 -15.96 21.35 -0.32
CA SER A 14 -16.00 20.13 -1.13
C SER A 14 -17.24 19.26 -0.90
N SER A 15 -18.16 19.65 -0.02
CA SER A 15 -19.31 18.81 0.39
C SER A 15 -20.13 18.34 -0.82
N ALA A 16 -20.51 19.25 -1.73
CA ALA A 16 -21.26 18.91 -2.95
C ALA A 16 -20.56 17.94 -3.91
N PHE A 17 -19.23 17.79 -3.81
CA PHE A 17 -18.49 16.78 -4.57
C PHE A 17 -18.61 15.40 -3.92
N TYR A 18 -18.45 15.33 -2.59
CA TYR A 18 -18.53 14.09 -1.81
C TYR A 18 -19.98 13.62 -1.56
N ASP A 19 -20.98 14.49 -1.63
CA ASP A 19 -22.41 14.12 -1.51
C ASP A 19 -22.98 13.43 -2.77
N ARG A 20 -22.16 13.21 -3.80
CA ARG A 20 -22.60 12.57 -5.04
C ARG A 20 -22.80 11.08 -4.83
N LYS A 21 -23.77 10.49 -5.54
CA LYS A 21 -24.10 9.06 -5.48
C LYS A 21 -22.94 8.09 -5.72
N ILE A 22 -21.89 8.52 -6.43
CA ILE A 22 -20.68 7.70 -6.62
C ILE A 22 -19.91 7.45 -5.31
N TYR A 23 -20.16 8.29 -4.30
CA TYR A 23 -19.62 8.20 -2.95
C TYR A 23 -20.69 7.75 -1.93
N ALA A 24 -21.89 7.36 -2.37
CA ALA A 24 -22.88 6.77 -1.47
C ALA A 24 -22.29 5.46 -0.93
N GLU A 25 -22.11 5.39 0.38
CA GLU A 25 -21.25 4.40 1.03
C GLU A 25 -21.72 2.94 0.81
N PRO A 26 -20.79 1.96 0.75
CA PRO A 26 -21.03 0.60 1.22
C PRO A 26 -21.28 0.62 2.75
N GLU A 27 -21.97 -0.38 3.29
CA GLU A 27 -22.40 -0.46 4.71
C GLU A 27 -21.33 -0.02 5.72
N GLU A 28 -21.74 0.74 6.75
CA GLU A 28 -20.88 1.22 7.85
C GLU A 28 -20.00 0.08 8.38
N VAL A 29 -18.68 0.22 8.25
CA VAL A 29 -17.74 -0.67 8.93
C VAL A 29 -17.82 -0.35 10.41
N GLU A 30 -18.22 -1.32 11.23
CA GLU A 30 -18.31 -1.16 12.68
C GLU A 30 -17.01 -0.54 13.22
N ASP A 31 -17.17 0.57 13.94
CA ASP A 31 -16.10 1.35 14.57
C ASP A 31 -15.37 0.47 15.60
N GLY A 32 -14.33 -0.22 15.12
CA GLY A 32 -13.45 -0.99 15.98
C GLY A 32 -12.79 -0.04 16.98
N SER A 33 -12.67 -0.51 18.23
CA SER A 33 -12.01 0.22 19.33
C SER A 33 -10.85 1.10 18.85
N SER A 34 -10.94 2.40 19.12
CA SER A 34 -9.86 3.37 18.85
C SER A 34 -8.72 3.30 19.88
N GLU A 35 -8.75 2.34 20.82
CA GLU A 35 -7.72 2.19 21.83
C GLU A 35 -6.44 1.62 21.23
N GLU A 36 -5.35 2.37 21.37
CA GLU A 36 -4.01 1.97 20.94
C GLU A 36 -3.33 1.14 22.04
N ASN A 37 -2.98 -0.10 21.73
CA ASN A 37 -2.23 -0.97 22.62
C ASN A 37 -0.71 -0.79 22.43
N ALA A 38 0.05 -0.94 23.52
CA ALA A 38 1.50 -0.88 23.45
C ALA A 38 2.08 -2.16 22.84
N VAL A 39 3.04 -2.00 21.92
CA VAL A 39 3.86 -3.12 21.44
C VAL A 39 4.82 -3.56 22.57
N PRO A 40 4.96 -4.87 22.86
CA PRO A 40 5.81 -5.36 23.94
C PRO A 40 7.30 -5.03 23.77
N GLU A 41 7.81 -5.18 22.55
CA GLU A 41 9.22 -4.96 22.21
C GLU A 41 9.38 -4.24 20.87
N LEU A 42 10.29 -3.26 20.80
CA LEU A 42 10.66 -2.59 19.56
C LEU A 42 11.89 -3.24 18.92
N ASN A 43 12.02 -3.13 17.59
CA ASN A 43 13.16 -3.65 16.83
C ASN A 43 13.35 -5.17 16.98
N ARG A 44 12.26 -5.91 17.01
CA ARG A 44 12.26 -7.37 17.13
C ARG A 44 11.97 -8.02 15.77
N LEU A 45 12.70 -9.09 15.47
CA LEU A 45 12.40 -10.00 14.36
C LEU A 45 11.82 -11.29 14.92
N TYR A 46 10.66 -11.68 14.40
CA TYR A 46 10.02 -12.93 14.73
C TYR A 46 10.13 -13.89 13.53
N ALA A 47 10.69 -15.08 13.77
CA ALA A 47 11.04 -16.03 12.71
C ALA A 47 9.93 -17.09 12.54
N HIS A 48 8.73 -16.66 12.16
CA HIS A 48 7.58 -17.53 11.84
C HIS A 48 6.69 -16.86 10.79
N SER A 49 5.58 -17.52 10.46
CA SER A 49 4.62 -17.02 9.47
C SER A 49 3.96 -15.72 9.93
N SER A 50 3.83 -14.76 9.01
CA SER A 50 3.05 -13.54 9.20
C SER A 50 1.54 -13.77 9.15
N SER A 51 1.07 -14.98 8.82
CA SER A 51 -0.34 -15.37 8.98
C SER A 51 -0.74 -15.59 10.44
N SER A 52 0.20 -15.45 11.38
CA SER A 52 -0.07 -15.40 12.81
C SER A 52 0.92 -14.44 13.48
N MET A 53 0.46 -13.26 13.88
CA MET A 53 1.23 -12.22 14.58
C MET A 53 0.83 -12.14 16.05
N HIS A 54 0.78 -13.30 16.73
CA HIS A 54 0.27 -13.44 18.09
C HIS A 54 1.10 -12.69 19.15
N GLU A 55 2.33 -12.31 18.83
CA GLU A 55 3.20 -11.46 19.66
C GLU A 55 2.79 -9.98 19.66
N LEU A 56 2.01 -9.57 18.65
CA LEU A 56 1.54 -8.20 18.50
C LEU A 56 0.08 -8.10 18.98
N PRO A 57 -0.20 -7.25 19.99
CA PRO A 57 -1.56 -6.96 20.40
C PRO A 57 -2.37 -6.32 19.26
N ASP A 58 -3.68 -6.47 19.32
CA ASP A 58 -4.62 -5.75 18.46
C ASP A 58 -4.36 -4.24 18.57
N ASN A 59 -4.55 -3.48 17.49
CA ASN A 59 -4.40 -2.02 17.50
C ASN A 59 -3.07 -1.51 18.12
N SER A 60 -1.92 -2.10 17.77
CA SER A 60 -0.61 -1.73 18.31
C SER A 60 0.38 -1.21 17.25
N VAL A 61 0.14 -1.46 15.97
CA VAL A 61 1.04 -1.12 14.86
C VAL A 61 0.53 0.10 14.09
N HIS A 62 1.37 1.11 13.89
CA HIS A 62 0.97 2.35 13.19
C HIS A 62 1.11 2.30 11.66
N LEU A 63 2.08 1.53 11.17
CA LEU A 63 2.43 1.45 9.76
C LEU A 63 2.96 0.04 9.44
N MET A 64 2.35 -0.60 8.44
CA MET A 64 2.89 -1.79 7.80
C MET A 64 3.44 -1.41 6.43
N VAL A 65 4.66 -1.85 6.11
CA VAL A 65 5.25 -1.74 4.77
C VAL A 65 5.77 -3.12 4.38
N THR A 66 5.35 -3.64 3.23
CA THR A 66 5.79 -4.96 2.78
C THR A 66 5.86 -5.08 1.26
N SER A 67 6.48 -6.16 0.79
CA SER A 67 6.36 -6.70 -0.56
C SER A 67 6.05 -8.19 -0.42
N PRO A 68 4.92 -8.69 -0.95
CA PRO A 68 4.56 -10.08 -0.78
C PRO A 68 5.55 -11.00 -1.54
N PRO A 69 5.74 -12.26 -1.09
CA PRO A 69 6.40 -13.27 -1.90
C PRO A 69 5.57 -13.49 -3.17
N TYR A 70 6.18 -13.54 -4.35
CA TYR A 70 5.42 -13.51 -5.62
C TYR A 70 4.95 -14.89 -6.08
N ASN A 71 5.33 -15.98 -5.40
CA ASN A 71 4.96 -17.34 -5.79
C ASN A 71 5.32 -17.61 -7.26
N VAL A 72 6.53 -17.21 -7.66
CA VAL A 72 7.04 -17.29 -9.06
C VAL A 72 8.22 -18.25 -9.19
N GLY A 73 8.34 -19.19 -8.25
CA GLY A 73 9.33 -20.26 -8.29
C GLY A 73 10.74 -19.82 -7.89
N LYS A 74 10.87 -18.87 -6.96
CA LYS A 74 12.13 -18.72 -6.21
C LYS A 74 12.31 -19.92 -5.28
N ASP A 75 13.55 -20.19 -4.86
CA ASP A 75 13.90 -21.37 -4.04
C ASP A 75 13.10 -21.51 -2.73
N TYR A 76 12.46 -20.42 -2.27
CA TYR A 76 11.64 -20.35 -1.07
C TYR A 76 10.13 -20.30 -1.35
N ASP A 77 9.69 -20.24 -2.61
CA ASP A 77 8.28 -20.20 -2.97
C ASP A 77 7.71 -21.63 -2.97
N GLU A 78 6.51 -21.80 -2.41
CA GLU A 78 5.71 -23.01 -2.60
C GLU A 78 5.07 -23.01 -4.00
N ASP A 79 4.53 -24.15 -4.47
CA ASP A 79 3.82 -24.21 -5.77
C ASP A 79 2.32 -24.00 -5.56
N MET A 80 1.92 -22.76 -5.27
CA MET A 80 0.51 -22.40 -5.05
C MET A 80 -0.21 -22.02 -6.35
N SER A 81 -1.48 -22.40 -6.48
CA SER A 81 -2.40 -21.79 -7.44
C SER A 81 -2.67 -20.31 -7.08
N VAL A 82 -3.23 -19.54 -8.02
CA VAL A 82 -3.60 -18.14 -7.76
C VAL A 82 -4.60 -18.03 -6.61
N GLU A 83 -5.51 -18.99 -6.46
CA GLU A 83 -6.50 -19.00 -5.39
C GLU A 83 -5.86 -19.28 -4.02
N GLU A 84 -4.98 -20.28 -3.95
CA GLU A 84 -4.22 -20.59 -2.72
C GLU A 84 -3.32 -19.43 -2.32
N TYR A 85 -2.64 -18.82 -3.28
CA TYR A 85 -1.80 -17.65 -3.05
C TYR A 85 -2.60 -16.46 -2.50
N ARG A 86 -3.77 -16.15 -3.08
CA ARG A 86 -4.63 -15.08 -2.58
C ARG A 86 -5.12 -15.39 -1.16
N ARG A 87 -5.53 -16.63 -0.90
CA ARG A 87 -5.96 -17.05 0.44
C ARG A 87 -4.87 -16.89 1.48
N PHE A 88 -3.65 -17.34 1.16
CA PHE A 88 -2.48 -17.16 2.01
C PHE A 88 -2.24 -15.67 2.32
N LEU A 89 -2.30 -14.80 1.30
CA LEU A 89 -2.16 -13.37 1.51
C LEU A 89 -3.30 -12.79 2.36
N THR A 90 -4.55 -13.22 2.15
CA THR A 90 -5.70 -12.77 2.94
C THR A 90 -5.52 -13.06 4.43
N GLU A 91 -5.00 -14.23 4.81
CA GLU A 91 -4.68 -14.55 6.22
C GLU A 91 -3.69 -13.53 6.82
N VAL A 92 -2.70 -13.10 6.04
CA VAL A 92 -1.73 -12.06 6.46
C VAL A 92 -2.39 -10.68 6.53
N TRP A 93 -3.32 -10.37 5.62
CA TRP A 93 -4.06 -9.10 5.62
C TRP A 93 -5.00 -8.99 6.80
N GLU A 94 -5.66 -10.08 7.19
CA GLU A 94 -6.52 -10.15 8.37
C GLU A 94 -5.70 -9.92 9.65
N GLU A 95 -4.55 -10.58 9.81
CA GLU A 95 -3.65 -10.35 10.94
C GLU A 95 -3.10 -8.92 10.93
N THR A 96 -2.76 -8.39 9.76
CA THR A 96 -2.34 -6.99 9.61
C THR A 96 -3.45 -6.05 10.06
N TYR A 97 -4.70 -6.29 9.63
CA TYR A 97 -5.85 -5.48 10.01
C TYR A 97 -6.06 -5.52 11.53
N ARG A 98 -5.98 -6.70 12.16
CA ARG A 98 -6.09 -6.86 13.62
C ARG A 98 -5.06 -6.00 14.37
N VAL A 99 -3.78 -6.10 14.01
CA VAL A 99 -2.70 -5.42 14.75
C VAL A 99 -2.59 -3.93 14.41
N LEU A 100 -3.09 -3.47 13.27
CA LEU A 100 -3.01 -2.06 12.89
C LEU A 100 -3.91 -1.20 13.78
N VAL A 101 -3.42 -0.03 14.22
CA VAL A 101 -4.24 0.96 14.93
C VAL A 101 -5.33 1.54 14.01
N HIS A 102 -6.42 2.03 14.59
CA HIS A 102 -7.38 2.86 13.86
C HIS A 102 -6.69 4.10 13.27
N GLY A 103 -6.89 4.38 11.98
CA GLY A 103 -6.15 5.40 11.24
C GLY A 103 -4.71 5.02 10.84
N GLY A 104 -4.26 3.80 11.19
CA GLY A 104 -3.00 3.22 10.76
C GLY A 104 -2.98 2.94 9.26
N ARG A 105 -1.79 2.70 8.70
CA ARG A 105 -1.62 2.52 7.25
C ARG A 105 -0.92 1.21 6.89
N ALA A 106 -1.35 0.63 5.77
CA ALA A 106 -0.72 -0.52 5.14
C ALA A 106 -0.22 -0.13 3.75
N CYS A 107 1.06 -0.34 3.47
CA CYS A 107 1.71 -0.03 2.22
C CYS A 107 2.28 -1.32 1.60
N ILE A 108 1.81 -1.69 0.42
CA ILE A 108 2.19 -2.95 -0.25
C ILE A 108 2.86 -2.62 -1.57
N ASN A 109 4.16 -2.91 -1.68
CA ASN A 109 4.88 -2.85 -2.95
C ASN A 109 4.64 -4.15 -3.74
N VAL A 110 4.06 -4.05 -4.93
CA VAL A 110 3.68 -5.18 -5.77
C VAL A 110 3.92 -4.93 -7.26
N ALA A 111 4.51 -5.90 -7.93
CA ALA A 111 4.58 -6.01 -9.38
C ALA A 111 3.45 -6.91 -9.91
N ASN A 112 2.89 -6.58 -11.07
CA ASN A 112 2.08 -7.56 -11.79
C ASN A 112 3.00 -8.57 -12.49
N VAL A 113 2.60 -9.84 -12.51
CA VAL A 113 3.46 -10.94 -12.98
C VAL A 113 2.81 -11.71 -14.13
N GLY A 114 3.60 -12.56 -14.79
CA GLY A 114 3.12 -13.37 -15.90
C GLY A 114 2.88 -12.60 -17.20
N ARG A 115 2.95 -13.32 -18.32
CA ARG A 115 2.63 -12.80 -19.66
C ARG A 115 1.73 -13.75 -20.46
N ARG A 116 1.43 -14.92 -19.90
CA ARG A 116 0.61 -16.01 -20.48
C ARG A 116 0.09 -16.94 -19.36
N PRO A 117 -0.95 -16.55 -18.58
CA PRO A 117 -1.65 -15.28 -18.62
C PRO A 117 -0.89 -14.14 -17.92
N TYR A 118 -1.39 -12.91 -18.06
CA TYR A 118 -0.98 -11.78 -17.22
C TYR A 118 -1.78 -11.83 -15.92
N LEU A 119 -1.10 -11.74 -14.78
CA LEU A 119 -1.70 -11.75 -13.45
C LEU A 119 -1.64 -10.34 -12.84
N PRO A 120 -2.79 -9.64 -12.77
CA PRO A 120 -2.86 -8.30 -12.20
C PRO A 120 -2.87 -8.37 -10.66
N LEU A 121 -1.76 -8.79 -10.06
CA LEU A 121 -1.65 -8.97 -8.60
C LEU A 121 -2.04 -7.71 -7.82
N SER A 122 -1.68 -6.53 -8.33
CA SER A 122 -2.13 -5.25 -7.74
C SER A 122 -3.65 -5.16 -7.62
N ALA A 123 -4.40 -5.56 -8.64
CA ALA A 123 -5.86 -5.53 -8.63
C ALA A 123 -6.45 -6.60 -7.68
N PHE A 124 -5.87 -7.80 -7.66
CA PHE A 124 -6.32 -8.87 -6.76
C PHE A 124 -6.11 -8.49 -5.30
N ILE A 125 -4.92 -8.01 -4.95
CA ILE A 125 -4.61 -7.55 -3.59
C ILE A 125 -5.48 -6.35 -3.20
N THR A 126 -5.75 -5.41 -4.12
CA THR A 126 -6.68 -4.31 -3.81
C THR A 126 -8.08 -4.82 -3.48
N ALA A 127 -8.61 -5.79 -4.21
CA ALA A 127 -9.90 -6.39 -3.89
C ALA A 127 -9.85 -7.10 -2.53
N ASP A 128 -8.84 -7.95 -2.30
CA ASP A 128 -8.69 -8.72 -1.06
C ASP A 128 -8.58 -7.80 0.17
N MET A 129 -7.81 -6.72 0.07
CA MET A 129 -7.67 -5.73 1.15
C MET A 129 -8.99 -5.02 1.46
N ILE A 130 -9.77 -4.65 0.44
CA ILE A 130 -11.08 -4.03 0.62
C ILE A 130 -12.05 -5.01 1.28
N ASP A 131 -12.05 -6.28 0.85
CA ASP A 131 -12.90 -7.32 1.43
C ASP A 131 -12.58 -7.59 2.91
N VAL A 132 -11.32 -7.44 3.33
CA VAL A 132 -10.90 -7.50 4.75
C VAL A 132 -11.38 -6.28 5.56
N GLY A 133 -11.72 -5.16 4.91
CA GLY A 133 -12.20 -3.93 5.56
C GLY A 133 -11.24 -2.75 5.48
N PHE A 134 -10.14 -2.85 4.72
CA PHE A 134 -9.26 -1.70 4.52
C PHE A 134 -9.87 -0.65 3.59
N LEU A 135 -9.61 0.62 3.90
CA LEU A 135 -9.94 1.76 3.05
C LEU A 135 -8.80 2.05 2.07
N MET A 136 -9.06 1.95 0.77
CA MET A 136 -8.10 2.34 -0.25
C MET A 136 -7.87 3.85 -0.22
N ARG A 137 -6.63 4.27 0.04
CA ARG A 137 -6.21 5.68 0.05
C ARG A 137 -5.71 6.13 -1.31
N GLY A 138 -5.08 5.23 -2.05
CA GLY A 138 -4.51 5.51 -3.35
C GLY A 138 -3.37 4.57 -3.70
N GLN A 139 -2.81 4.77 -4.88
CA GLN A 139 -1.67 4.02 -5.37
C GLN A 139 -0.56 4.97 -5.80
N ILE A 140 0.67 4.60 -5.50
CA ILE A 140 1.87 5.26 -6.01
C ILE A 140 2.47 4.36 -7.10
N ILE A 141 2.80 4.95 -8.24
CA ILE A 141 3.58 4.28 -9.28
C ILE A 141 5.05 4.49 -8.97
N TRP A 142 5.75 3.44 -8.58
CA TRP A 142 7.20 3.48 -8.44
C TRP A 142 7.84 3.22 -9.80
N ASN A 143 8.27 4.30 -10.46
CA ASN A 143 9.00 4.24 -11.71
C ASN A 143 10.47 3.87 -11.43
N LYS A 144 10.82 2.61 -11.66
CA LYS A 144 12.14 2.03 -11.39
C LYS A 144 13.15 2.38 -12.49
N GLN A 145 13.15 3.63 -13.00
CA GLN A 145 13.93 4.06 -14.17
C GLN A 145 15.30 3.36 -14.27
N ALA A 146 15.75 3.06 -15.50
CA ALA A 146 17.06 2.44 -15.82
C ALA A 146 17.41 1.09 -15.15
N SER A 147 16.58 0.52 -14.27
CA SER A 147 16.64 -0.92 -13.91
C SER A 147 15.94 -1.81 -14.94
N ALA A 148 15.33 -1.22 -15.99
CA ALA A 148 14.74 -1.91 -17.14
C ALA A 148 15.75 -2.63 -18.06
N GLY A 149 16.95 -2.92 -17.55
CA GLY A 149 18.08 -3.52 -18.25
C GLY A 149 18.38 -4.93 -17.76
N SER A 150 17.61 -5.92 -18.22
CA SER A 150 18.10 -7.29 -18.53
C SER A 150 16.97 -8.21 -18.97
N SER A 151 15.79 -8.11 -18.35
CA SER A 151 14.64 -8.97 -18.70
C SER A 151 13.73 -8.27 -19.69
N CYS A 152 13.72 -8.76 -20.93
CA CYS A 152 12.80 -8.31 -21.95
C CYS A 152 11.88 -9.46 -22.35
N ALA A 153 10.69 -9.49 -21.78
CA ALA A 153 9.58 -10.21 -22.38
C ALA A 153 9.20 -9.43 -23.66
N TRP A 154 9.69 -9.87 -24.82
CA TRP A 154 9.47 -9.16 -26.09
C TRP A 154 8.17 -9.56 -26.80
N GLY A 155 7.51 -10.63 -26.34
CA GLY A 155 6.41 -11.22 -27.10
C GLY A 155 6.89 -11.59 -28.50
N SER A 156 6.17 -11.16 -29.53
CA SER A 156 6.66 -11.19 -30.91
C SER A 156 7.55 -9.98 -31.19
N TRP A 157 8.86 -10.16 -31.09
CA TRP A 157 9.84 -9.11 -31.37
C TRP A 157 9.66 -8.53 -32.78
N ARG A 158 9.42 -7.21 -32.87
CA ARG A 158 9.22 -6.45 -34.12
C ARG A 158 8.13 -7.04 -35.04
N SER A 159 7.13 -7.67 -34.44
CA SER A 159 5.96 -8.22 -35.14
C SER A 159 4.68 -7.79 -34.42
N PRO A 160 3.58 -7.54 -35.15
CA PRO A 160 2.29 -7.25 -34.54
C PRO A 160 1.57 -8.51 -34.02
N SER A 161 2.13 -9.70 -34.19
CA SER A 161 1.42 -10.95 -33.90
C SER A 161 1.12 -11.16 -32.40
N ASN A 162 1.97 -10.69 -31.51
CA ASN A 162 1.79 -10.72 -30.05
C ASN A 162 2.83 -9.85 -29.31
N PRO A 163 2.91 -8.52 -29.52
CA PRO A 163 3.76 -7.66 -28.70
C PRO A 163 3.27 -7.66 -27.24
N VAL A 164 4.19 -7.62 -26.27
CA VAL A 164 3.83 -7.58 -24.83
C VAL A 164 4.38 -6.33 -24.17
N LEU A 165 3.68 -5.86 -23.13
CA LEU A 165 4.12 -4.71 -22.35
C LEU A 165 5.37 -5.05 -21.52
N ARG A 166 6.30 -4.10 -21.51
CA ARG A 166 7.46 -4.09 -20.63
C ARG A 166 7.11 -3.22 -19.43
N ASP A 167 6.86 -3.87 -18.29
CA ASP A 167 6.59 -3.14 -17.05
C ASP A 167 7.90 -2.51 -16.59
N VAL A 168 7.88 -1.18 -16.40
CA VAL A 168 9.03 -0.39 -15.94
C VAL A 168 8.79 0.16 -14.54
N HIS A 169 7.69 -0.25 -13.91
CA HIS A 169 7.23 0.24 -12.64
C HIS A 169 6.65 -0.89 -11.78
N GLU A 170 6.59 -0.61 -10.50
CA GLU A 170 5.81 -1.37 -9.53
C GLU A 170 4.74 -0.47 -8.91
N TYR A 171 3.76 -1.09 -8.25
CA TYR A 171 2.69 -0.39 -7.55
C TYR A 171 3.00 -0.39 -6.06
N ILE A 172 2.92 0.76 -5.42
CA ILE A 172 2.82 0.83 -3.95
C ILE A 172 1.37 1.16 -3.64
N LEU A 173 0.63 0.14 -3.23
CA LEU A 173 -0.77 0.25 -2.81
C LEU A 173 -0.81 0.81 -1.39
N VAL A 174 -1.67 1.79 -1.11
CA VAL A 174 -1.75 2.45 0.19
C VAL A 174 -3.17 2.35 0.73
N PHE A 175 -3.30 1.78 1.92
CA PHE A 175 -4.56 1.56 2.61
C PHE A 175 -4.56 2.17 4.02
N SER A 176 -5.76 2.39 4.56
CA SER A 176 -6.01 2.83 5.93
C SER A 176 -6.99 1.88 6.63
N LYS A 177 -6.84 1.68 7.94
CA LYS A 177 -7.83 0.96 8.78
C LYS A 177 -8.81 1.96 9.41
N GLY A 178 -10.11 1.70 9.27
CA GLY A 178 -11.17 2.46 9.93
C GLY A 178 -11.40 3.86 9.35
N ASP A 179 -10.47 4.79 9.54
CA ASP A 179 -10.54 6.16 9.01
C ASP A 179 -9.25 6.54 8.28
N PHE A 180 -9.35 7.48 7.34
CA PHE A 180 -8.23 8.16 6.74
C PHE A 180 -7.49 9.11 7.71
N ALA A 181 -8.12 9.53 8.80
CA ALA A 181 -7.44 10.29 9.84
C ALA A 181 -6.94 9.39 10.98
N ARG A 182 -5.75 9.70 11.50
CA ARG A 182 -5.33 9.22 12.81
C ARG A 182 -5.48 10.36 13.80
N GLN A 183 -6.06 10.10 14.96
CA GLN A 183 -6.09 11.09 16.03
C GLN A 183 -4.66 11.49 16.40
N LYS A 184 -4.46 12.79 16.63
CA LYS A 184 -3.15 13.28 17.09
C LYS A 184 -2.97 12.81 18.53
N PRO A 185 -1.85 12.14 18.86
CA PRO A 185 -1.58 11.80 20.25
C PRO A 185 -1.57 13.08 21.09
N GLU A 186 -2.22 13.04 22.24
CA GLU A 186 -2.31 14.20 23.15
C GLU A 186 -0.94 14.61 23.73
N CYS A 187 0.08 13.76 23.62
CA CYS A 187 1.41 14.05 24.13
C CYS A 187 2.19 15.02 23.23
N GLU A 188 2.65 16.13 23.82
CA GLU A 188 3.46 17.18 23.17
C GLU A 188 4.80 16.69 22.58
N GLN A 189 5.20 15.45 22.88
CA GLN A 189 6.48 14.87 22.49
C GLN A 189 6.53 14.31 21.06
N LYS A 190 5.38 14.04 20.42
CA LYS A 190 5.34 13.51 19.04
C LYS A 190 5.17 14.66 18.04
N GLN A 191 6.29 15.24 17.60
CA GLN A 191 6.30 16.32 16.61
C GLN A 191 6.36 15.79 15.17
N ALA A 192 5.63 16.44 14.25
CA ALA A 192 5.74 16.15 12.82
C ALA A 192 7.11 16.61 12.30
N THR A 193 7.87 15.69 11.71
CA THR A 193 9.24 15.95 11.24
C THR A 193 9.33 16.24 9.74
N ILE A 194 8.23 16.08 9.00
CA ILE A 194 8.22 16.31 7.55
C ILE A 194 8.23 17.82 7.23
N GLY A 195 9.26 18.27 6.51
CA GLY A 195 9.35 19.63 5.99
C GLY A 195 8.42 19.86 4.79
N ARG A 196 8.20 21.12 4.43
CA ARG A 196 7.33 21.53 3.30
C ARG A 196 7.71 20.83 1.98
N ASP A 197 8.98 20.84 1.63
CA ASP A 197 9.41 20.37 0.31
C ASP A 197 9.32 18.84 0.23
N ASN A 198 9.69 18.13 1.30
CA ASN A 198 9.47 16.69 1.44
C ASN A 198 7.98 16.33 1.37
N PHE A 199 7.10 17.13 2.00
CA PHE A 199 5.66 16.90 1.91
C PHE A 199 5.16 17.01 0.46
N LEU A 200 5.55 18.05 -0.27
CA LEU A 200 5.15 18.24 -1.66
C LEU A 200 5.72 17.16 -2.59
N GLU A 201 6.92 16.66 -2.30
CA GLU A 201 7.56 15.60 -3.07
C GLU A 201 6.92 14.23 -2.80
N TRP A 202 6.85 13.82 -1.53
CA TRP A 202 6.45 12.48 -1.12
C TRP A 202 4.93 12.26 -1.19
N THR A 203 4.13 13.30 -1.46
CA THR A 203 2.69 13.16 -1.69
C THR A 203 2.32 13.06 -3.18
N LYS A 204 3.31 13.02 -4.09
CA LYS A 204 3.07 12.70 -5.49
C LYS A 204 2.71 11.23 -5.68
N SER A 205 1.92 10.95 -6.71
CA SER A 205 1.50 9.60 -7.08
C SER A 205 2.49 8.86 -7.99
N VAL A 206 3.61 9.48 -8.37
CA VAL A 206 4.68 8.85 -9.14
C VAL A 206 6.00 9.13 -8.43
N TRP A 207 6.70 8.07 -8.05
CA TRP A 207 7.98 8.15 -7.35
C TRP A 207 9.10 7.62 -8.24
N GLU A 208 10.25 8.27 -8.18
CA GLU A 208 11.44 7.91 -8.96
C GLU A 208 12.63 7.75 -8.02
N PHE A 209 13.02 6.50 -7.77
CA PHE A 209 14.20 6.14 -6.99
C PHE A 209 14.68 4.74 -7.39
N ALA A 210 15.96 4.46 -7.20
CA ALA A 210 16.56 3.17 -7.54
C ALA A 210 16.12 2.08 -6.55
N ALA A 211 16.04 0.83 -7.02
CA ALA A 211 15.93 -0.31 -6.13
C ALA A 211 17.27 -0.50 -5.38
N GLU A 212 17.18 -0.80 -4.08
CA GLU A 212 18.36 -1.16 -3.30
C GLU A 212 18.93 -2.50 -3.79
N SER A 213 20.26 -2.61 -3.88
CA SER A 213 20.91 -3.89 -4.19
C SER A 213 20.82 -4.82 -2.97
N ALA A 214 20.31 -6.03 -3.18
CA ALA A 214 20.33 -7.11 -2.19
C ALA A 214 21.73 -7.72 -2.03
#